data_AF-A0A820FP89-F1
#
_entry.id   AF-A0A820FP89-F1
#
_cell.length_a   1.000
_cell.length_b   1.000
_cell.length_c   1.000
_cell.angle_alpha   90.00
_cell.angle_beta   90.00
_cell.angle_gamma   90.00
#
_symmetry.space_group_name_H-M   'P 1'
#
loop_
_entity.id
_entity.type
_entity.pdbx_description
1 polymer ?
#
loop_
_entity_poly.entity_id
_entity_poly.type
_entity_poly.pdbx_seq_one_letter_code
_entity_poly.pdbx_strand_id
1 'polypeptide(L)'
;MGKNLTSIEPGTPLNDMLNIPGSGLICLTNDSPKIFVYYIPTLGNAPKWCTFLDNITEELEEKPADTVYDDYKFLTLKELDTLGLSHLIGSDLLRAYMHGYFMDIRLYNQAKTVAEPFAFA
;
A
#
# COMPACT_ATOMS: atom_id res chain seq x y z
N MET A 1 -14.59 10.92 -29.26
CA MET A 1 -13.28 11.51 -28.89
C MET A 1 -12.56 10.53 -27.99
N GLY A 2 -11.29 10.21 -28.26
CA GLY A 2 -10.53 9.27 -27.44
C GLY A 2 -10.14 9.91 -26.10
N LYS A 3 -10.38 9.20 -24.99
CA LYS A 3 -9.86 9.56 -23.67
C LYS A 3 -8.44 9.00 -23.57
N ASN A 4 -7.49 9.82 -23.13
CA ASN A 4 -6.13 9.33 -22.88
C ASN A 4 -6.17 8.26 -21.77
N LEU A 5 -5.58 7.08 -22.03
CA LEU A 5 -5.52 5.99 -21.07
C LEU A 5 -4.35 6.17 -20.10
N THR A 6 -3.16 6.48 -20.62
CA THR A 6 -1.93 6.60 -19.85
C THR A 6 -0.89 7.46 -20.57
N SER A 7 0.06 8.03 -19.82
CA SER A 7 1.21 8.76 -20.35
C SER A 7 2.49 8.13 -19.82
N ILE A 8 3.47 7.89 -20.70
CA ILE A 8 4.78 7.34 -20.33
C ILE A 8 5.82 8.41 -20.69
N GLU A 9 6.56 8.88 -19.68
CA GLU A 9 7.58 9.93 -19.83
C GLU A 9 8.95 9.35 -19.46
N PRO A 10 9.60 8.63 -20.37
CA PRO A 10 10.97 8.22 -20.16
C PRO A 10 11.88 9.45 -20.19
N GLY A 11 12.78 9.58 -19.21
CA GLY A 11 13.72 10.70 -19.09
C GLY A 11 14.79 10.80 -20.19
N THR A 12 14.63 10.07 -21.30
CA THR A 12 15.49 10.07 -22.48
C THR A 12 14.63 10.15 -23.73
N PRO A 13 15.10 10.80 -24.81
CA PRO A 13 14.42 10.81 -26.09
C PRO A 13 14.07 9.39 -26.57
N LEU A 14 12.86 9.24 -27.11
CA LEU A 14 12.39 8.00 -27.72
C LEU A 14 12.59 8.05 -29.24
N ASN A 15 13.07 6.95 -29.79
CA ASN A 15 13.36 6.83 -31.22
C ASN A 15 12.26 6.08 -31.96
N ASP A 16 11.76 4.99 -31.38
CA ASP A 16 10.71 4.15 -31.98
C ASP A 16 9.97 3.32 -30.91
N MET A 17 8.78 2.84 -31.26
CA MET A 17 7.90 2.02 -30.41
C MET A 17 7.46 0.75 -31.13
N LEU A 18 7.61 -0.38 -30.45
CA LEU A 18 7.10 -1.68 -30.87
C LEU A 18 6.07 -2.19 -29.87
N ASN A 19 4.86 -2.48 -30.34
CA ASN A 19 3.83 -3.20 -29.58
C ASN A 19 3.90 -4.69 -29.94
N ILE A 20 3.84 -5.56 -28.93
CA ILE A 20 3.67 -7.00 -29.14
C ILE A 20 2.19 -7.34 -29.35
N PRO A 21 1.79 -7.81 -30.56
CA PRO A 21 0.38 -8.00 -30.91
C PRO A 21 -0.39 -8.86 -29.93
N GLY A 22 -1.59 -8.39 -29.54
CA GLY A 22 -2.47 -9.12 -28.63
C GLY A 22 -2.01 -9.13 -27.17
N SER A 23 -1.07 -8.26 -26.79
CA SER A 23 -0.59 -8.11 -25.42
C SER A 23 -0.50 -6.64 -25.00
N GLY A 24 -0.37 -6.41 -23.69
CA GLY A 24 -0.09 -5.08 -23.12
C GLY A 24 1.39 -4.69 -23.14
N LEU A 25 2.26 -5.45 -23.83
CA LEU A 25 3.71 -5.24 -23.80
C LEU A 25 4.17 -4.30 -24.92
N ILE A 26 4.90 -3.26 -24.53
CA ILE A 26 5.43 -2.23 -25.42
C ILE A 26 6.92 -2.08 -25.19
N CYS A 27 7.71 -2.17 -26.26
CA CYS A 27 9.14 -1.90 -26.26
C CYS A 27 9.40 -0.52 -26.88
N LEU A 28 10.19 0.30 -26.20
CA LEU A 28 10.57 1.63 -26.63
C LEU A 28 12.09 1.70 -26.80
N THR A 29 12.52 2.08 -27.99
CA THR A 29 13.92 2.38 -28.26
C THR A 29 14.21 3.85 -27.90
N ASN A 30 15.41 4.10 -27.39
CA ASN A 30 15.80 5.39 -26.82
C ASN A 30 17.30 5.63 -27.01
N ASP A 31 17.77 6.79 -26.58
CA ASP A 31 19.20 7.15 -26.55
C ASP A 31 19.89 6.66 -25.26
N SER A 32 19.53 5.47 -24.77
CA SER A 32 20.13 4.82 -23.61
C SER A 32 20.65 3.42 -24.00
N PRO A 33 21.68 2.89 -23.32
CA PRO A 33 22.14 1.52 -23.56
C PRO A 33 21.07 0.44 -23.32
N LYS A 34 19.99 0.77 -22.60
CA LYS A 34 18.89 -0.16 -22.30
C LYS A 34 17.61 0.24 -23.04
N ILE A 35 17.05 -0.72 -23.77
CA ILE A 35 15.69 -0.62 -24.32
C ILE A 35 14.70 -0.61 -23.16
N PHE A 36 13.71 0.26 -23.21
CA PHE A 36 12.64 0.27 -22.21
C PHE A 36 11.52 -0.68 -22.62
N VAL A 37 11.04 -1.48 -21.67
CA VAL A 37 9.92 -2.40 -21.88
C VAL A 37 8.88 -2.08 -20.82
N TYR A 38 7.69 -1.69 -21.28
CA TYR A 38 6.56 -1.36 -20.43
C TYR A 38 5.47 -2.39 -20.61
N TYR A 39 4.89 -2.83 -19.50
CA TYR A 39 3.73 -3.72 -19.50
C TYR A 39 2.52 -2.96 -18.95
N ILE A 40 1.44 -2.92 -19.74
CA ILE A 40 0.19 -2.25 -19.38
C ILE A 40 -0.93 -3.31 -19.34
N PRO A 41 -1.27 -3.85 -18.16
CA PRO A 41 -2.23 -4.96 -18.04
C PRO A 41 -3.64 -4.59 -18.53
N THR A 42 -4.01 -3.31 -18.45
CA THR A 42 -5.30 -2.81 -18.94
C THR A 42 -5.43 -2.81 -20.47
N LEU A 43 -4.31 -2.89 -21.22
CA LEU A 43 -4.32 -3.03 -22.68
C LEU A 43 -4.39 -4.49 -23.13
N GLY A 44 -3.97 -5.43 -22.29
CA GLY A 44 -4.02 -6.86 -22.56
C GLY A 44 -2.99 -7.64 -21.73
N ASN A 45 -3.21 -8.95 -21.63
CA ASN A 45 -2.36 -9.84 -20.83
C ASN A 45 -0.93 -9.91 -21.36
N ALA A 46 -0.02 -10.44 -20.54
CA ALA A 46 1.34 -10.67 -20.96
C ALA A 46 1.43 -11.76 -22.05
N PRO A 47 2.41 -11.67 -22.97
CA PRO A 47 2.60 -12.71 -23.97
C PRO A 47 3.06 -14.02 -23.30
N LYS A 48 2.82 -15.17 -23.97
CA LYS A 48 3.06 -16.52 -23.41
C LYS A 48 4.47 -16.78 -22.86
N TRP A 49 5.48 -16.06 -23.35
CA TRP A 49 6.88 -16.18 -22.90
C TRP A 49 7.21 -15.32 -21.67
N CYS A 50 6.27 -14.48 -21.24
CA CYS A 50 6.38 -13.56 -20.11
C CYS A 50 5.14 -13.58 -19.20
N THR A 51 4.44 -14.71 -19.08
CA THR A 51 3.21 -14.83 -18.26
C THR A 51 3.43 -14.46 -16.79
N PHE A 52 4.66 -14.55 -16.30
CA PHE A 52 5.02 -14.13 -14.94
C PHE A 52 4.76 -12.63 -14.68
N LEU A 53 4.73 -11.78 -15.71
CA LEU A 53 4.40 -10.36 -15.56
C LEU A 53 2.96 -10.15 -15.08
N ASP A 54 2.02 -11.00 -15.51
CA ASP A 54 0.63 -10.94 -15.06
C ASP A 54 0.55 -11.16 -13.54
N ASN A 55 1.26 -12.18 -13.04
CA ASN A 55 1.32 -12.48 -11.60
C ASN A 55 1.91 -11.33 -10.79
N ILE A 56 3.03 -10.74 -11.25
CA ILE A 56 3.63 -9.60 -10.55
C ILE A 56 2.68 -8.41 -10.51
N THR A 57 1.97 -8.14 -11.61
CA THR A 57 1.00 -7.04 -11.64
C THR A 57 -0.19 -7.30 -10.75
N GLU A 58 -0.68 -8.54 -10.67
CA GLU A 58 -1.75 -8.93 -9.76
C GLU A 58 -1.32 -8.75 -8.29
N GLU A 59 -0.14 -9.24 -7.91
CA GLU A 59 0.44 -9.04 -6.58
C GLU A 59 0.65 -7.55 -6.22
N LEU A 60 0.98 -6.70 -7.19
CA LEU A 60 1.10 -5.25 -6.97
C LEU A 60 -0.25 -4.53 -6.89
N GLU A 61 -1.27 -5.04 -7.58
CA GLU A 61 -2.65 -4.54 -7.52
C GLU A 61 -3.36 -4.99 -6.24
N GLU A 62 -2.93 -6.09 -5.62
CA GLU A 62 -3.23 -6.41 -4.23
C GLU A 62 -2.70 -5.29 -3.34
N LYS A 63 -3.55 -4.29 -3.09
CA LYS A 63 -3.31 -3.32 -2.03
C LYS A 63 -3.00 -4.13 -0.77
N PRO A 64 -1.89 -3.86 -0.06
CA PRO A 64 -1.73 -4.43 1.28
C PRO A 64 -2.98 -4.03 2.03
N ALA A 65 -3.79 -5.00 2.41
CA ALA A 65 -5.10 -4.73 2.94
C ALA A 65 -4.94 -3.72 4.08
N ASP A 66 -5.57 -2.55 3.93
CA ASP A 66 -5.72 -1.53 4.99
C ASP A 66 -6.48 -2.07 6.22
N THR A 67 -6.79 -3.37 6.25
CA THR A 67 -7.38 -4.09 7.38
C THR A 67 -6.51 -4.06 8.63
N VAL A 68 -5.26 -3.59 8.57
CA VAL A 68 -4.41 -3.44 9.75
C VAL A 68 -4.79 -2.21 10.58
N TYR A 69 -5.58 -1.26 10.08
CA TYR A 69 -5.92 -0.05 10.86
C TYR A 69 -7.38 0.06 11.34
N ASP A 70 -8.32 -0.72 10.80
CA ASP A 70 -9.72 -0.67 11.27
C ASP A 70 -9.87 -1.17 12.71
N ASP A 71 -9.01 -2.12 13.14
CA ASP A 71 -9.00 -2.67 14.49
C ASP A 71 -8.05 -1.95 15.45
N TYR A 72 -7.48 -0.79 15.06
CA TYR A 72 -6.51 -0.08 15.90
C TYR A 72 -6.96 1.35 16.25
N LYS A 73 -6.90 1.67 17.53
CA LYS A 73 -7.13 3.02 18.07
C LYS A 73 -5.79 3.74 18.22
N PHE A 74 -5.66 4.92 17.62
CA PHE A 74 -4.56 5.83 17.92
C PHE A 74 -4.76 6.50 19.28
N LEU A 75 -3.72 6.49 20.10
CA LEU A 75 -3.67 7.10 21.43
C LEU A 75 -2.46 8.02 21.54
N THR A 76 -2.68 9.21 22.09
CA THR A 76 -1.62 10.12 22.50
C THR A 76 -0.97 9.65 23.80
N LEU A 77 0.25 10.12 24.08
CA LEU A 77 0.93 9.86 25.36
C LEU A 77 0.08 10.22 26.58
N LYS A 78 -0.69 11.31 26.50
CA LYS A 78 -1.58 11.76 27.59
C LYS A 78 -2.74 10.79 27.82
N GLU A 79 -3.36 10.29 26.75
CA GLU A 79 -4.46 9.32 26.83
C GLU A 79 -3.97 7.98 27.37
N LEU A 80 -2.78 7.53 26.95
CA LEU A 80 -2.16 6.32 27.46
C LEU A 80 -1.86 6.42 28.96
N ASP A 81 -1.40 7.59 29.42
CA ASP A 81 -1.13 7.86 30.83
C ASP A 81 -2.41 7.93 31.67
N THR A 82 -3.48 8.53 31.11
CA THR A 82 -4.81 8.59 31.75
C THR A 82 -5.39 7.18 31.94
N LEU A 83 -5.15 6.27 31.00
CA LEU A 83 -5.55 4.87 31.08
C LEU A 83 -4.62 4.00 31.96
N GLY A 84 -3.53 4.55 32.49
CA GLY A 84 -2.54 3.81 33.29
C GLY A 84 -1.70 2.82 32.47
N LEU A 85 -1.67 2.97 31.14
CA LEU A 85 -1.03 2.05 30.20
C LEU A 85 0.38 2.48 29.78
N SER A 86 0.93 3.53 30.38
CA SER A 86 2.29 4.03 30.11
C SER A 86 3.39 2.96 30.27
N HIS A 87 3.15 1.94 31.10
CA HIS A 87 4.06 0.82 31.31
C HIS A 87 4.16 -0.15 30.11
N LEU A 88 3.23 -0.07 29.16
CA LEU A 88 3.24 -0.89 27.94
C LEU A 88 4.10 -0.30 26.82
N ILE A 89 4.64 0.92 27.00
CA ILE A 89 5.53 1.55 26.02
C ILE A 89 6.78 0.68 25.85
N GLY A 90 7.06 0.28 24.61
CA GLY A 90 8.17 -0.62 24.26
C GLY A 90 7.79 -2.11 24.22
N SER A 91 6.54 -2.46 24.53
CA SER A 91 5.99 -3.81 24.29
C SER A 91 5.40 -3.94 22.89
N ASP A 92 5.22 -5.18 22.42
CA ASP A 92 4.59 -5.47 21.11
C ASP A 92 3.09 -5.09 21.04
N LEU A 93 2.48 -4.74 22.18
CA LEU A 93 1.07 -4.35 22.26
C LEU A 93 0.81 -2.90 21.81
N LEU A 94 1.86 -2.08 21.73
CA LEU A 94 1.79 -0.68 21.32
C LEU A 94 2.71 -0.43 20.13
N ARG A 95 2.13 0.01 19.01
CA ARG A 95 2.92 0.37 17.84
C ARG A 95 3.16 1.88 17.79
N ALA A 96 4.41 2.29 18.01
CA ALA A 96 4.79 3.70 17.97
C ALA A 96 4.55 4.29 16.57
N TYR A 97 3.87 5.44 16.51
CA TYR A 97 3.61 6.16 15.27
C TYR A 97 3.61 7.67 15.51
N MET A 98 4.56 8.37 14.87
CA MET A 98 4.80 9.82 15.00
C MET A 98 4.94 10.28 16.47
N HIS A 99 3.84 10.66 17.11
CA HIS A 99 3.79 11.23 18.46
C HIS A 99 2.82 10.47 19.40
N GLY A 100 2.40 9.29 19.01
CA GLY A 100 1.50 8.45 19.79
C GLY A 100 1.71 6.97 19.46
N TYR A 101 0.71 6.18 19.81
CA TYR A 101 0.74 4.73 19.67
C TYR A 101 -0.57 4.23 19.09
N PHE A 102 -0.49 3.24 18.22
CA PHE A 102 -1.63 2.42 17.85
C PHE A 102 -1.75 1.24 18.82
N MET A 103 -2.96 1.02 19.30
CA MET A 103 -3.35 -0.09 20.17
C MET A 103 -4.55 -0.81 19.56
N ASP A 104 -4.61 -2.13 19.71
CA ASP A 104 -5.78 -2.91 19.31
C ASP A 104 -7.06 -2.40 20.03
N ILE A 105 -8.13 -2.17 19.27
CA ILE A 105 -9.37 -1.56 19.74
C ILE A 105 -10.04 -2.39 20.85
N ARG A 106 -9.85 -3.71 20.87
CA ARG A 106 -10.37 -4.60 21.93
C ARG A 106 -9.63 -4.34 23.23
N LEU A 107 -8.30 -4.18 23.18
CA LEU A 107 -7.48 -3.86 24.34
C LEU A 107 -7.81 -2.46 24.87
N TYR A 108 -7.98 -1.48 23.97
CA TYR A 108 -8.42 -0.13 24.33
C TYR A 108 -9.78 -0.13 25.04
N ASN A 109 -10.76 -0.86 24.51
CA ASN A 109 -12.09 -0.95 25.12
C ASN A 109 -12.04 -1.61 26.50
N GLN A 110 -11.24 -2.67 26.67
CA GLN A 110 -11.04 -3.31 27.98
C GLN A 110 -10.40 -2.34 28.98
N ALA A 111 -9.34 -1.64 28.58
CA ALA A 111 -8.67 -0.67 29.44
C ALA A 111 -9.59 0.49 29.82
N LYS A 112 -10.42 0.96 28.88
CA LYS A 112 -11.40 2.00 29.14
C LYS A 112 -12.47 1.55 30.14
N THR A 113 -12.99 0.32 30.03
CA THR A 113 -13.93 -0.24 31.01
C THR A 113 -13.32 -0.36 32.41
N VAL A 114 -12.04 -0.72 32.51
CA VAL A 114 -11.33 -0.81 33.79
C VAL A 114 -11.04 0.56 34.38
N ALA A 115 -10.68 1.55 33.55
CA ALA A 115 -10.39 2.90 33.98
C ALA A 115 -11.65 3.69 34.37
N GLU A 116 -12.79 3.41 33.76
CA GLU A 116 -14.07 4.08 34.01
C GLU A 116 -15.19 3.09 34.43
N PRO A 117 -15.08 2.42 35.59
CA PRO A 117 -16.04 1.39 36.00
C PRO A 117 -17.46 1.90 36.27
N PHE A 118 -17.70 3.22 36.24
CA PHE A 118 -18.98 3.87 36.52
C PHE A 118 -19.55 4.71 35.37
N ALA A 119 -18.94 4.72 34.18
CA ALA A 119 -19.40 5.55 33.05
C ALA A 119 -20.66 5.03 32.33
N PHE A 120 -21.22 3.89 32.76
CA PHE A 120 -22.46 3.30 32.21
C PHE A 120 -23.51 2.97 33.29
N ALA A 121 -23.48 3.66 34.43
CA ALA A 121 -24.54 3.59 35.44
C ALA A 121 -25.79 4.40 35.03
#